data_AF-A0A926DLN2-F1
#
_entry.id   AF-A0A926DLN2-F1
#
_cell.length_a   1.000
_cell.length_b   1.000
_cell.length_c   1.000
_cell.angle_alpha   90.00
_cell.angle_beta   90.00
_cell.angle_gamma   90.00
#
_symmetry.space_group_name_H-M   'P 1'
#
loop_
_entity.id
_entity.type
_entity.pdbx_description
1 polymer ?
#
loop_
_entity_poly.entity_id
_entity_poly.type
_entity_poly.pdbx_seq_one_letter_code
_entity_poly.pdbx_strand_id
1 'polypeptide(L)'
;MIPIAKNIIVVDENGNEYEATFPKRAKGLVKKGRARFLSENKICLACPPNKSLEDNMENNIVREPENQTSVLTMEYVLEQIDKIMKDIAYIREAIDSVNNVDGIAAEAIAGIVHAREKTNQQLIQLLEKMYVDLKPEKVSDEILKFREVSDALCKFPPDAVDVEDILAMAAEQMFMKPKKQ
;
A
#
# COMPACT_ATOMS: atom_id res chain seq x y z
N MET A 1 -56.24 18.90 -0.58
CA MET A 1 -54.85 18.39 -0.66
C MET A 1 -54.80 17.14 0.22
N ILE A 2 -54.71 15.94 -0.38
CA ILE A 2 -54.62 14.70 0.41
C ILE A 2 -53.21 14.68 1.04
N PRO A 3 -53.06 14.52 2.36
CA PRO A 3 -51.74 14.41 2.99
C PRO A 3 -51.00 13.23 2.37
N ILE A 4 -49.81 13.46 1.81
CA ILE A 4 -48.98 12.37 1.29
C ILE A 4 -48.43 11.62 2.51
N ALA A 5 -48.82 10.37 2.68
CA ALA A 5 -48.34 9.53 3.78
C ALA A 5 -46.98 8.90 3.45
N LYS A 6 -46.18 8.64 4.51
CA LYS A 6 -44.97 7.81 4.44
C LYS A 6 -45.39 6.33 4.40
N ASN A 7 -45.63 5.79 3.22
CA ASN A 7 -46.14 4.42 3.03
C ASN A 7 -45.13 3.47 2.36
N ILE A 8 -43.88 3.90 2.14
CA ILE A 8 -42.81 3.04 1.61
C ILE A 8 -41.87 2.64 2.75
N ILE A 9 -41.74 1.33 2.99
CA ILE A 9 -40.81 0.77 3.97
C ILE A 9 -39.39 0.80 3.39
N VAL A 10 -38.42 1.22 4.19
CA VAL A 10 -37.01 1.31 3.80
C VAL A 10 -36.23 0.28 4.61
N VAL A 11 -35.47 -0.58 3.94
CA VAL A 11 -34.62 -1.61 4.57
C VAL A 11 -33.20 -1.53 4.03
N ASP A 12 -32.25 -2.21 4.68
CA ASP A 12 -30.92 -2.48 4.12
C ASP A 12 -30.73 -3.94 3.70
N GLU A 13 -29.51 -4.28 3.26
CA GLU A 13 -29.15 -5.64 2.84
C GLU A 13 -29.10 -6.64 4.01
N ASN A 14 -28.93 -6.14 5.24
CA ASN A 14 -28.89 -6.92 6.47
C ASN A 14 -30.28 -7.12 7.08
N GLY A 15 -31.33 -6.55 6.48
CA GLY A 15 -32.72 -6.64 6.93
C GLY A 15 -33.10 -5.64 8.02
N ASN A 16 -32.28 -4.62 8.31
CA ASN A 16 -32.64 -3.57 9.26
C ASN A 16 -33.70 -2.64 8.64
N GLU A 17 -34.81 -2.44 9.35
CA GLU A 17 -35.87 -1.52 8.92
C GLU A 17 -35.60 -0.09 9.40
N TYR A 18 -35.83 0.87 8.52
CA TYR A 18 -35.70 2.31 8.75
C TYR A 18 -37.06 3.00 8.69
N GLU A 19 -37.06 4.30 9.02
CA GLU A 19 -38.28 5.10 8.93
C GLU A 19 -38.87 5.07 7.52
N ALA A 20 -40.19 4.87 7.45
CA ALA A 20 -40.91 4.87 6.19
C ALA A 20 -40.74 6.20 5.44
N THR A 21 -40.67 6.13 4.12
CA THR A 21 -40.45 7.28 3.25
C THR A 21 -41.61 7.53 2.29
N PHE A 22 -41.60 8.69 1.64
CA PHE A 22 -42.62 9.07 0.67
C PHE A 22 -42.39 8.40 -0.69
N PRO A 23 -43.44 7.98 -1.43
CA PRO A 23 -43.31 7.32 -2.74
C PRO A 23 -42.45 8.06 -3.75
N LYS A 24 -42.58 9.40 -3.81
CA LYS A 24 -41.78 10.24 -4.72
C LYS A 24 -40.29 10.17 -4.38
N ARG A 25 -39.95 10.16 -3.09
CA ARG A 25 -38.56 10.06 -2.61
C ARG A 25 -37.99 8.66 -2.87
N ALA A 26 -38.77 7.61 -2.61
CA ALA A 26 -38.38 6.23 -2.92
C ALA A 26 -38.03 6.05 -4.41
N LYS A 27 -38.90 6.50 -5.31
CA LYS A 27 -38.63 6.48 -6.77
C LYS A 27 -37.36 7.27 -7.13
N GLY A 28 -37.14 8.42 -6.49
CA GLY A 28 -35.94 9.23 -6.69
C GLY A 28 -34.64 8.53 -6.24
N LEU A 29 -34.68 7.82 -5.10
CA LEU A 29 -33.54 7.04 -4.61
C LEU A 29 -33.21 5.88 -5.55
N VAL A 30 -34.22 5.17 -6.04
CA VAL A 30 -34.02 4.06 -6.98
C VAL A 30 -33.50 4.57 -8.33
N LYS A 31 -34.06 5.65 -8.87
CA LYS A 31 -33.59 6.24 -10.14
C LYS A 31 -32.12 6.68 -10.08
N LYS A 32 -31.65 7.13 -8.91
CA LYS A 32 -30.25 7.52 -8.68
C LYS A 32 -29.34 6.35 -8.32
N GLY A 33 -29.83 5.11 -8.35
CA GLY A 33 -29.05 3.91 -8.00
C GLY A 33 -28.71 3.78 -6.52
N ARG A 34 -29.32 4.56 -5.64
CA ARG A 34 -29.05 4.54 -4.19
C ARG A 34 -29.90 3.51 -3.43
N ALA A 35 -30.90 2.95 -4.09
CA ALA A 35 -31.80 1.94 -3.55
C ALA A 35 -32.34 1.03 -4.67
N ARG A 36 -32.91 -0.11 -4.30
CA ARG A 36 -33.62 -1.04 -5.19
C ARG A 36 -35.04 -1.32 -4.66
N PHE A 37 -36.03 -1.46 -5.53
CA PHE A 37 -37.35 -1.92 -5.12
C PHE A 37 -37.29 -3.42 -4.79
N LEU A 38 -37.71 -3.79 -3.57
CA LEU A 38 -37.95 -5.18 -3.20
C LEU A 38 -39.42 -5.57 -3.45
N SER A 39 -40.33 -4.61 -3.29
CA SER A 39 -41.74 -4.73 -3.62
C SER A 39 -42.35 -3.34 -3.89
N GLU A 40 -43.63 -3.27 -4.25
CA GLU A 40 -44.30 -2.01 -4.58
C GLU A 40 -44.21 -0.95 -3.46
N ASN A 41 -44.25 -1.40 -2.20
CA ASN A 41 -44.17 -0.53 -1.02
C ASN A 41 -42.91 -0.76 -0.16
N LYS A 42 -41.86 -1.41 -0.69
CA LYS A 42 -40.61 -1.68 0.05
C LYS A 42 -39.37 -1.46 -0.82
N ILE A 43 -38.42 -0.67 -0.32
CA ILE A 43 -37.12 -0.43 -0.96
C ILE A 43 -35.95 -0.86 -0.06
N CYS A 44 -34.86 -1.29 -0.67
CA CYS A 44 -33.59 -1.59 -0.01
C CYS A 44 -32.54 -0.55 -0.38
N LEU A 45 -31.88 0.06 0.61
CA LEU A 45 -30.76 0.97 0.41
C LEU A 45 -29.51 0.19 -0.03
N ALA A 46 -28.78 0.72 -1.01
CA ALA A 46 -27.52 0.14 -1.47
C ALA A 46 -26.34 0.43 -0.52
N CYS A 47 -26.45 1.51 0.25
CA CYS A 47 -25.50 1.87 1.29
C CYS A 47 -26.30 2.38 2.51
N PRO A 48 -26.49 1.55 3.55
CA PRO A 48 -27.20 1.96 4.76
C PRO A 48 -26.46 3.08 5.50
N PRO A 49 -27.18 4.04 6.10
CA PRO A 49 -26.57 5.06 6.95
C PRO A 49 -25.97 4.43 8.22
N ASN A 50 -24.71 4.74 8.51
CA ASN A 50 -24.03 4.33 9.73
C ASN A 50 -24.61 5.09 10.94
N LYS A 51 -25.30 4.38 11.84
CA LYS A 51 -25.92 4.95 13.06
C LYS A 51 -24.91 5.52 14.07
N SER A 52 -23.61 5.29 13.91
CA SER A 52 -22.57 5.76 14.84
C SER A 52 -22.08 7.19 14.60
N LEU A 53 -22.64 7.91 13.63
CA LEU A 53 -22.13 9.22 13.18
C LEU A 53 -23.02 10.43 13.55
N GLU A 54 -24.15 10.24 14.24
CA GLU A 54 -25.14 11.32 14.39
C GLU A 54 -24.99 12.21 15.65
N ASP A 55 -24.07 11.94 16.58
CA ASP A 55 -24.02 12.66 17.88
C ASP A 55 -22.75 13.46 18.22
N ASN A 56 -21.79 13.65 17.30
CA ASN A 56 -20.58 14.43 17.60
C ASN A 56 -20.44 15.66 16.70
N MET A 57 -21.32 16.64 16.92
CA MET A 57 -21.25 17.97 16.32
C MET A 57 -20.60 18.98 17.28
N GLU A 58 -19.41 18.67 17.83
CA GLU A 58 -18.55 19.68 18.45
C GLU A 58 -17.08 19.22 18.41
N ASN A 59 -16.27 19.99 17.70
CA ASN A 59 -14.80 19.91 17.64
C ASN A 59 -14.20 18.57 17.25
N ASN A 60 -14.12 18.28 15.94
CA ASN A 60 -12.88 17.73 15.40
C ASN A 60 -12.79 18.00 13.90
N ILE A 61 -11.57 18.38 13.51
CA ILE A 61 -11.09 18.56 12.15
C ILE A 61 -11.61 17.42 11.27
N VAL A 62 -12.21 17.78 10.14
CA VAL A 62 -12.63 16.85 9.08
C VAL A 62 -11.45 15.94 8.76
N ARG A 63 -11.53 14.70 9.23
CA ARG A 63 -10.87 13.59 8.55
C ARG A 63 -11.93 13.02 7.64
N GLU A 64 -11.74 13.24 6.34
CA GLU A 64 -12.38 12.44 5.30
C GLU A 64 -12.25 10.95 5.66
N PRO A 65 -13.10 10.04 5.16
CA PRO A 65 -12.76 8.63 5.21
C PRO A 65 -11.46 8.50 4.44
N GLU A 66 -10.35 8.50 5.18
CA GLU A 66 -9.03 8.44 4.63
C GLU A 66 -9.10 7.21 3.73
N ASN A 67 -8.91 7.45 2.42
CA ASN A 67 -8.30 6.45 1.56
C ASN A 67 -7.34 5.71 2.49
N GLN A 68 -7.52 4.40 2.63
CA GLN A 68 -6.43 3.58 3.12
C GLN A 68 -5.34 3.69 2.05
N THR A 69 -4.63 4.82 2.00
CA THR A 69 -3.18 4.82 1.98
C THR A 69 -2.78 4.11 3.26
N SER A 70 -3.01 2.79 3.28
CA SER A 70 -2.14 1.90 4.02
C SER A 70 -0.76 2.37 3.60
N VAL A 71 -0.04 3.00 4.51
CA VAL A 71 1.37 3.26 4.31
C VAL A 71 1.93 1.88 3.96
N LEU A 72 2.28 1.69 2.70
CA LEU A 72 2.83 0.44 2.20
C LEU A 72 4.21 0.35 2.84
N THR A 73 4.25 -0.23 4.04
CA THR A 73 5.47 -0.41 4.81
C THR A 73 6.21 -1.64 4.32
N MET A 74 7.52 -1.66 4.55
CA MET A 74 8.34 -2.83 4.24
C MET A 74 7.84 -4.06 5.00
N GLU A 75 7.43 -3.89 6.26
CA GLU A 75 6.85 -4.97 7.06
C GLU A 75 5.60 -5.57 6.40
N TYR A 76 4.72 -4.73 5.83
CA TYR A 76 3.53 -5.19 5.14
C TYR A 76 3.88 -6.00 3.87
N VAL A 77 4.84 -5.53 3.08
CA VAL A 77 5.30 -6.26 1.89
C VAL A 77 5.89 -7.62 2.28
N LEU A 78 6.73 -7.67 3.32
CA LEU A 78 7.33 -8.91 3.82
C LEU A 78 6.27 -9.88 4.40
N GLU A 79 5.26 -9.39 5.10
CA GLU A 79 4.17 -10.22 5.63
C GLU A 79 3.34 -10.84 4.49
N GLN A 80 3.03 -10.05 3.45
CA GLN A 80 2.30 -10.54 2.29
C GLN A 80 3.12 -11.57 1.50
N ILE A 81 4.44 -11.40 1.42
CA ILE A 81 5.35 -12.41 0.87
C ILE A 81 5.32 -13.70 1.69
N ASP A 82 5.40 -13.61 3.00
CA ASP A 82 5.39 -14.77 3.89
C ASP A 82 4.06 -15.56 3.79
N LYS A 83 2.94 -14.86 3.58
CA LYS A 83 1.64 -15.49 3.26
C LYS A 83 1.67 -16.24 1.92
N ILE A 84 2.21 -15.62 0.87
CA ILE A 84 2.34 -16.24 -0.46
C ILE A 84 3.26 -17.48 -0.40
N MET A 85 4.33 -17.42 0.39
CA MET A 85 5.26 -18.54 0.59
C MET A 85 4.66 -19.65 1.46
N LYS A 86 3.86 -19.33 2.48
CA LYS A 86 3.17 -20.34 3.31
C LYS A 86 2.11 -21.11 2.53
N ASP A 87 1.55 -20.51 1.49
CA ASP A 87 0.63 -21.15 0.56
C ASP A 87 1.30 -22.16 -0.39
N ILE A 88 2.42 -22.79 0.01
CA ILE A 88 3.05 -23.90 -0.72
C ILE A 88 2.36 -25.24 -0.43
N ALA A 89 1.54 -25.32 0.63
CA ALA A 89 0.85 -26.55 1.04
C ALA A 89 -0.08 -27.12 -0.05
N TYR A 90 -0.81 -26.26 -0.78
CA TYR A 90 -1.72 -26.71 -1.84
C TYR A 90 -0.98 -27.38 -3.02
N ILE A 91 0.32 -27.09 -3.24
CA ILE A 91 1.09 -27.71 -4.32
C ILE A 91 1.27 -29.20 -4.05
N ARG A 92 1.49 -29.59 -2.79
CA ARG A 92 1.59 -31.00 -2.40
C ARG A 92 0.25 -31.70 -2.62
N GLU A 93 -0.85 -31.06 -2.23
CA GLU A 93 -2.21 -31.57 -2.47
C GLU A 93 -2.52 -31.68 -3.98
N ALA A 94 -2.12 -30.69 -4.77
CA ALA A 94 -2.28 -30.71 -6.22
C ALA A 94 -1.46 -31.82 -6.88
N ILE A 95 -0.20 -32.02 -6.47
CA ILE A 95 0.65 -33.12 -6.96
C ILE A 95 0.08 -34.48 -6.56
N ASP A 96 -0.39 -34.62 -5.32
CA ASP A 96 -1.03 -35.86 -4.84
C ASP A 96 -2.32 -36.15 -5.62
N SER A 97 -3.05 -35.12 -6.06
CA SER A 97 -4.23 -35.26 -6.91
C SER A 97 -3.89 -35.69 -8.35
N VAL A 98 -2.70 -35.35 -8.88
CA VAL A 98 -2.25 -35.76 -10.23
C VAL A 98 -2.08 -37.28 -10.35
N ASN A 99 -1.65 -37.95 -9.28
CA ASN A 99 -1.38 -39.39 -9.32
C ASN A 99 -2.64 -40.26 -9.56
N ASN A 100 -3.84 -39.69 -9.42
CA ASN A 100 -5.12 -40.39 -9.52
C ASN A 100 -6.01 -39.93 -10.68
N VAL A 101 -5.52 -39.05 -11.57
CA VAL A 101 -6.33 -38.44 -12.64
C VAL A 101 -5.82 -38.80 -14.04
N ASP A 102 -6.73 -38.72 -15.00
CA ASP A 102 -6.51 -38.97 -16.42
C ASP A 102 -5.71 -37.84 -17.10
N GLY A 103 -5.18 -38.12 -18.30
CA GLY A 103 -4.17 -37.26 -18.95
C GLY A 103 -4.58 -35.80 -19.17
N ILE A 104 -5.87 -35.54 -19.39
CA ILE A 104 -6.40 -34.17 -19.58
C ILE A 104 -6.38 -33.39 -18.25
N ALA A 105 -6.76 -34.03 -17.15
CA ALA A 105 -6.72 -33.42 -15.83
C ALA A 105 -5.27 -33.19 -15.35
N ALA A 106 -4.35 -34.10 -15.66
CA ALA A 106 -2.93 -33.92 -15.40
C ALA A 106 -2.35 -32.69 -16.13
N GLU A 107 -2.76 -32.45 -17.38
CA GLU A 107 -2.31 -31.28 -18.16
C GLU A 107 -2.86 -29.96 -17.60
N ALA A 108 -4.12 -29.95 -17.15
CA ALA A 108 -4.70 -28.79 -16.47
C ALA A 108 -3.95 -28.46 -15.16
N ILE A 109 -3.61 -29.48 -14.37
CA ILE A 109 -2.84 -29.29 -13.13
C ILE A 109 -1.42 -28.81 -13.43
N ALA A 110 -0.77 -29.33 -14.47
CA ALA A 110 0.53 -28.83 -14.92
C ALA A 110 0.47 -27.35 -15.32
N GLY A 111 -0.59 -26.92 -16.01
CA GLY A 111 -0.83 -25.51 -16.33
C GLY A 111 -0.97 -24.62 -15.11
N ILE A 112 -1.68 -25.09 -14.08
CA ILE A 112 -1.83 -24.37 -12.79
C ILE A 112 -0.47 -24.22 -12.10
N VAL A 113 0.31 -25.30 -12.02
CA VAL A 113 1.65 -25.29 -11.42
C VAL A 113 2.56 -24.33 -12.19
N HIS A 114 2.52 -24.34 -13.52
CA HIS A 114 3.36 -23.47 -14.34
C HIS A 114 2.98 -21.99 -14.18
N ALA A 115 1.68 -21.67 -14.15
CA ALA A 115 1.21 -20.31 -13.91
C ALA A 115 1.64 -19.80 -12.52
N ARG A 116 1.64 -20.67 -11.50
CA ARG A 116 2.13 -20.32 -10.17
C ARG A 116 3.63 -20.09 -10.14
N GLU A 117 4.40 -21.00 -10.73
CA GLU A 117 5.86 -20.87 -10.78
C GLU A 117 6.26 -19.55 -11.47
N LYS A 118 5.49 -19.13 -12.47
CA LYS A 118 5.63 -17.81 -13.08
C LYS A 118 5.39 -16.67 -12.10
N THR A 119 4.37 -16.74 -11.24
CA THR A 119 4.15 -15.76 -10.16
C THR A 119 5.34 -15.72 -9.19
N ASN A 120 5.89 -16.88 -8.81
CA ASN A 120 7.05 -16.95 -7.92
C ASN A 120 8.29 -16.31 -8.56
N GLN A 121 8.54 -16.57 -9.84
CA GLN A 121 9.63 -15.93 -10.58
C GLN A 121 9.47 -14.41 -10.64
N GLN A 122 8.24 -13.92 -10.86
CA GLN A 122 7.95 -12.48 -10.82
C GLN A 122 8.19 -11.86 -9.44
N LEU A 123 7.87 -12.60 -8.37
CA LEU A 123 8.12 -12.15 -7.00
C LEU A 123 9.63 -12.05 -6.70
N ILE A 124 10.41 -13.05 -7.13
CA ILE A 124 11.86 -13.03 -6.98
C ILE A 124 12.45 -11.82 -7.73
N GLN A 125 12.00 -11.55 -8.95
CA GLN A 125 12.43 -10.38 -9.72
C GLN A 125 12.08 -9.05 -9.01
N LEU A 126 10.93 -8.96 -8.34
CA LEU A 126 10.57 -7.78 -7.56
C LEU A 126 11.55 -7.59 -6.39
N LEU A 127 11.87 -8.68 -5.66
CA LEU A 127 12.81 -8.66 -4.55
C LEU A 127 14.22 -8.27 -4.98
N GLU A 128 14.69 -8.78 -6.11
CA GLU A 128 15.99 -8.38 -6.69
C GLU A 128 16.03 -6.88 -6.97
N LYS A 129 14.97 -6.31 -7.55
CA LYS A 129 14.88 -4.86 -7.81
C LYS A 129 14.88 -4.05 -6.53
N MET A 130 14.07 -4.45 -5.54
CA MET A 130 14.04 -3.76 -4.24
C MET A 130 15.40 -3.82 -3.54
N TYR A 131 16.12 -4.94 -3.64
CA TYR A 131 17.47 -5.05 -3.11
C TYR A 131 18.44 -4.09 -3.81
N VAL A 132 18.37 -3.97 -5.14
CA VAL A 132 19.18 -3.00 -5.90
C VAL A 132 18.87 -1.57 -5.48
N ASP A 133 17.59 -1.21 -5.34
CA ASP A 133 17.15 0.15 -4.98
C ASP A 133 17.56 0.54 -3.56
N LEU A 134 17.58 -0.43 -2.64
CA LEU A 134 17.99 -0.22 -1.24
C LEU A 134 19.50 -0.34 -1.04
N LYS A 135 20.24 -0.92 -1.99
CA LYS A 135 21.67 -1.06 -1.87
C LYS A 135 22.29 0.34 -1.96
N PRO A 136 22.93 0.84 -0.90
CA PRO A 136 23.53 2.16 -0.94
C PRO A 136 24.56 2.18 -2.07
N GLU A 137 24.45 3.18 -2.93
CA GLU A 137 25.44 3.41 -3.98
C GLU A 137 26.80 3.48 -3.30
N LYS A 138 27.74 2.66 -3.78
CA LYS A 138 29.05 2.56 -3.14
C LYS A 138 29.71 3.92 -3.26
N VAL A 139 29.72 4.66 -2.15
CA VAL A 139 30.25 6.02 -2.07
C VAL A 139 31.69 5.97 -2.56
N SER A 140 32.03 6.73 -3.60
CA SER A 140 33.39 6.74 -4.16
C SER A 140 34.40 7.01 -3.04
N ASP A 141 35.57 6.37 -3.13
CA ASP A 141 36.68 6.60 -2.20
C ASP A 141 37.04 8.09 -2.11
N GLU A 142 36.80 8.87 -3.17
CA GLU A 142 37.00 10.32 -3.17
C GLU A 142 36.00 11.07 -2.27
N ILE A 143 34.73 10.63 -2.25
CA ILE A 143 33.69 11.23 -1.41
C ILE A 143 33.91 10.87 0.06
N LEU A 144 34.41 9.65 0.34
CA LEU A 144 34.82 9.25 1.69
C LEU A 144 35.97 10.11 2.20
N LYS A 145 37.03 10.28 1.40
CA LYS A 145 38.16 11.17 1.73
C LYS A 145 37.70 12.62 1.94
N PHE A 146 36.81 13.12 1.09
CA PHE A 146 36.25 14.47 1.24
C PHE A 146 35.46 14.62 2.55
N ARG A 147 34.65 13.63 2.93
CA ARG A 147 33.91 13.62 4.21
C ARG A 147 34.86 13.62 5.41
N GLU A 148 35.91 12.79 5.39
CA GLU A 148 36.92 12.77 6.47
C GLU A 148 37.60 14.14 6.65
N VAL A 149 37.91 14.82 5.54
CA VAL A 149 38.49 16.17 5.57
C VAL A 149 37.47 17.18 6.10
N SER A 150 36.23 17.13 5.65
CA SER A 150 35.15 18.00 6.14
C SER A 150 34.95 17.84 7.65
N ASP A 151 34.90 16.60 8.14
CA ASP A 151 34.73 16.30 9.56
C ASP A 151 35.95 16.73 10.40
N ALA A 152 37.16 16.67 9.83
CA ALA A 152 38.36 17.19 10.47
C ALA A 152 38.33 18.72 10.56
N LEU A 153 37.91 19.41 9.50
CA LEU A 153 37.78 20.86 9.45
C LEU A 153 36.72 21.39 10.42
N CYS A 154 35.58 20.68 10.57
CA CYS A 154 34.53 21.06 11.52
C CYS A 154 34.95 20.95 13.00
N LYS A 155 36.03 20.23 13.31
CA LYS A 155 36.57 20.12 14.69
C LYS A 155 37.49 21.29 15.05
N PHE A 156 37.86 22.12 14.09
CA PHE A 156 38.67 23.30 14.37
C PHE A 156 37.79 24.43 14.91
N PRO A 157 38.19 25.07 16.03
CA PRO A 157 37.47 26.21 16.56
C PRO A 157 37.57 27.39 15.57
N PRO A 158 36.48 28.13 15.33
CA PRO A 158 36.44 29.26 14.39
C PRO A 158 37.33 30.44 14.81
N ASP A 159 37.81 30.46 16.06
CA ASP A 159 38.56 31.56 16.65
C ASP A 159 40.09 31.33 16.66
N ALA A 160 40.58 30.24 16.07
CA ALA A 160 42.02 30.00 15.96
C ALA A 160 42.62 30.93 14.91
N VAL A 161 43.61 31.72 15.29
CA VAL A 161 44.16 32.83 14.48
C VAL A 161 44.88 32.38 13.20
N ASP A 162 45.11 31.07 13.02
CA ASP A 162 45.94 30.52 11.93
C ASP A 162 45.21 29.49 11.04
N VAL A 163 43.86 29.48 11.00
CA VAL A 163 43.09 28.48 10.21
C VAL A 163 43.37 28.61 8.71
N GLU A 164 43.56 29.83 8.20
CA GLU A 164 43.85 30.10 6.78
C GLU A 164 45.18 29.50 6.33
N ASP A 165 46.24 29.63 7.14
CA ASP A 165 47.56 29.09 6.83
C ASP A 165 47.58 27.55 6.88
N ILE A 166 46.87 26.96 7.85
CA ILE A 166 46.75 25.50 7.97
C ILE A 166 45.93 24.92 6.79
N LEU A 167 44.86 25.60 6.38
CA LEU A 167 44.06 25.23 5.21
C LEU A 167 44.88 25.34 3.91
N ALA A 168 45.69 26.40 3.76
CA ALA A 168 46.57 26.58 2.60
C ALA A 168 47.63 25.47 2.52
N MET A 169 48.28 25.13 3.65
CA MET A 169 49.26 24.04 3.70
C MET A 169 48.65 22.67 3.39
N ALA A 170 47.44 22.39 3.88
CA ALA A 170 46.74 21.12 3.63
C ALA A 170 46.29 21.00 2.15
N ALA A 171 45.83 22.10 1.54
CA ALA A 171 45.45 22.12 0.13
C ALA A 171 46.66 21.92 -0.80
N GLU A 172 47.80 22.55 -0.51
CA GLU A 172 49.03 22.37 -1.29
C GLU A 172 49.53 20.92 -1.27
N GLN A 173 49.45 20.23 -0.13
CA GLN A 173 49.86 18.82 -0.03
C GLN A 173 48.94 17.87 -0.80
N MET A 174 47.64 18.17 -0.90
CA MET A 174 46.67 17.30 -1.58
C MET A 174 46.59 17.50 -3.10
N PHE A 175 46.82 18.72 -3.61
CA PHE A 175 46.70 19.02 -5.04
C PHE A 175 48.04 19.03 -5.81
N MET A 176 49.16 18.81 -5.13
CA MET A 176 50.44 18.59 -5.80
C MET A 176 50.48 17.20 -6.44
N LYS A 177 50.48 17.16 -7.79
CA LYS A 177 50.76 15.94 -8.54
C LYS A 177 52.14 15.41 -8.15
N PRO A 178 52.30 14.10 -7.87
CA PRO A 178 53.60 13.54 -7.54
C PRO A 178 54.57 13.84 -8.69
N LYS A 179 55.71 14.46 -8.36
CA LYS A 179 56.79 14.65 -9.32
C LYS A 179 57.25 13.25 -9.74
N LYS A 180 56.96 12.87 -11.00
CA LYS A 180 57.47 11.65 -11.61
C LYS A 180 59.00 11.70 -11.52
N GLN A 181 59.58 10.78 -10.76
CA GLN A 181 61.01 10.44 -10.83
C GLN A 181 61.27 9.63 -12.11
#